data_AF-A0A351Y3W8-F1
#
_entry.id   AF-A0A351Y3W8-F1
#
_cell.length_a   1.000
_cell.length_b   1.000
_cell.length_c   1.000
_cell.angle_alpha   90.00
_cell.angle_beta   90.00
_cell.angle_gamma   90.00
#
_symmetry.space_group_name_H-M   'P 1'
#
loop_
_entity.id
_entity.type
_entity.pdbx_description
1 polymer ?
#
loop_
_entity_poly.entity_id
_entity_poly.type
_entity_poly.pdbx_seq_one_letter_code
_entity_poly.pdbx_strand_id
1 'polypeptide(L)'
;MFSSKADALAFLQKKIPDVVSNFQKFGIENPLPATLYVMFDNDSKYESLKTIVLKNKDIILNTKDIDAGSTLKQQENRVLTIINLSNFVVGMSYIIIAILLCIIIAFLGFLLKNVFYTFHRELEVKKIL
;
A
#
# COMPACT_ATOMS: atom_id res chain seq x y z
N MET A 1 5.25 -15.41 19.39
CA MET A 1 3.85 -15.87 19.54
C MET A 1 3.75 -17.28 19.01
N PHE A 2 3.25 -18.23 19.81
CA PHE A 2 3.09 -19.62 19.41
C PHE A 2 1.67 -19.86 18.89
N SER A 3 1.55 -20.61 17.80
CA SER A 3 0.29 -21.04 17.22
C SER A 3 0.29 -22.57 17.15
N SER A 4 -0.64 -23.19 17.86
CA SER A 4 -0.80 -24.64 17.81
C SER A 4 -1.34 -25.06 16.43
N LYS A 5 -1.29 -26.36 16.12
CA LYS A 5 -1.89 -26.90 14.89
C LYS A 5 -3.37 -26.52 14.77
N ALA A 6 -4.11 -26.55 15.88
CA ALA A 6 -5.52 -26.19 15.92
C ALA A 6 -5.74 -24.70 15.64
N ASP A 7 -4.91 -23.83 16.21
CA ASP A 7 -4.98 -22.38 15.99
C ASP A 7 -4.67 -22.01 14.54
N ALA A 8 -3.66 -22.66 13.95
CA ALA A 8 -3.31 -22.49 12.54
C ALA A 8 -4.46 -22.91 11.61
N LEU A 9 -5.14 -24.02 11.93
CA LEU A 9 -6.29 -24.49 11.16
C LEU A 9 -7.49 -23.57 11.31
N ALA A 10 -7.79 -23.09 12.52
CA ALA A 10 -8.85 -22.13 12.78
C ALA A 10 -8.63 -20.81 12.03
N PHE A 11 -7.38 -20.35 11.96
CA PHE A 11 -7.02 -19.18 11.16
C PHE A 11 -7.26 -19.40 9.66
N LEU A 12 -6.85 -20.54 9.11
CA LEU A 12 -7.12 -20.87 7.71
C LEU A 12 -8.61 -21.02 7.43
N GLN A 13 -9.38 -21.60 8.36
CA GLN A 13 -10.82 -21.76 8.20
C GLN A 13 -11.53 -20.40 8.10
N LYS A 14 -11.03 -19.37 8.79
CA LYS A 14 -11.55 -18.01 8.67
C LYS A 14 -11.21 -17.34 7.33
N LYS A 15 -10.09 -17.70 6.70
CA LYS A 15 -9.60 -17.08 5.46
C LYS A 15 -10.00 -17.81 4.18
N ILE A 16 -9.98 -19.13 4.20
CA ILE A 16 -10.20 -20.03 3.06
C ILE A 16 -11.07 -21.23 3.48
N PRO A 17 -12.33 -21.00 3.86
CA PRO A 17 -13.20 -22.03 4.42
C PRO A 17 -13.39 -23.23 3.49
N ASP A 18 -13.43 -23.02 2.17
CA ASP A 18 -13.63 -24.06 1.17
C ASP A 18 -12.49 -25.09 1.11
N VAL A 19 -11.26 -24.67 1.42
CA VAL A 19 -10.10 -25.57 1.45
C VAL A 19 -10.15 -26.43 2.72
N VAL A 20 -10.52 -25.83 3.85
CA VAL A 20 -10.62 -26.55 5.13
C VAL A 20 -11.79 -27.53 5.14
N SER A 21 -12.92 -27.19 4.52
CA SER A 21 -14.05 -28.11 4.37
C SER A 21 -13.70 -29.32 3.52
N ASN A 22 -12.86 -29.16 2.50
CA ASN A 22 -12.34 -30.28 1.70
C ASN A 22 -11.47 -31.22 2.54
N PHE A 23 -10.63 -30.72 3.46
CA PHE A 23 -9.86 -31.59 4.35
C PHE A 23 -10.77 -32.49 5.20
N GLN A 24 -11.85 -31.93 5.74
CA GLN A 24 -12.84 -32.70 6.49
C GLN A 24 -13.57 -33.71 5.60
N LYS A 25 -13.97 -33.30 4.38
CA LYS A 25 -14.66 -34.16 3.41
C LYS A 25 -13.82 -35.36 2.96
N PHE A 26 -12.51 -35.19 2.86
CA PHE A 26 -11.58 -36.26 2.47
C PHE A 26 -10.96 -37.01 3.66
N GLY A 27 -11.39 -36.72 4.90
CA GLY A 27 -10.85 -37.37 6.09
C GLY A 27 -9.37 -37.07 6.35
N ILE A 28 -8.88 -35.94 5.83
CA ILE A 28 -7.49 -35.51 6.00
C ILE A 28 -7.36 -34.90 7.40
N GLU A 29 -6.62 -35.57 8.27
CA GLU A 29 -6.23 -35.02 9.57
C GLU A 29 -5.43 -33.72 9.40
N ASN A 30 -5.52 -32.82 10.37
CA ASN A 30 -4.94 -31.48 10.30
C ASN A 30 -3.47 -31.52 9.80
N PRO A 31 -3.22 -31.11 8.54
CA PRO A 31 -1.91 -31.28 7.91
C PRO A 31 -0.93 -30.20 8.34
N LEU A 32 -1.39 -29.20 9.11
CA LEU A 32 -0.59 -28.03 9.45
C LEU A 32 0.41 -28.35 10.57
N PRO A 33 1.67 -27.88 10.46
CA PRO A 33 2.60 -27.90 11.58
C PRO A 33 2.21 -26.85 12.63
N ALA A 34 2.64 -27.06 13.87
CA ALA A 34 2.62 -25.98 14.85
C ALA A 34 3.60 -24.89 14.41
N THR A 35 3.19 -23.63 14.50
CA THR A 35 3.92 -22.49 13.93
C THR A 35 4.36 -21.54 15.04
N LEU A 36 5.65 -21.18 15.07
CA LEU A 36 6.19 -20.16 15.96
C LEU A 36 6.46 -18.87 15.18
N TYR A 37 5.73 -17.81 15.51
CA TYR A 37 5.99 -16.48 14.97
C TYR A 37 7.01 -15.76 15.86
N VAL A 38 8.15 -15.41 15.27
CA VAL A 38 9.21 -14.66 15.94
C VAL A 38 9.31 -13.29 15.29
N MET A 39 9.27 -12.24 16.11
CA MET A 39 9.54 -10.87 15.69
C MET A 39 10.98 -10.52 16.07
N PHE A 40 11.63 -9.69 15.27
CA PHE A 40 13.02 -9.31 15.46
C PHE A 40 13.14 -7.79 15.51
N ASP A 41 13.93 -7.30 16.46
CA ASP A 41 14.14 -5.86 16.62
C ASP A 41 15.13 -5.30 15.59
N ASN A 42 16.00 -6.14 15.03
CA ASN A 42 17.04 -5.73 14.07
C ASN A 42 17.57 -6.91 13.23
N ASP A 43 18.26 -6.57 12.14
CA ASP A 43 18.85 -7.51 11.17
C ASP A 43 19.85 -8.48 11.81
N SER A 44 20.65 -8.03 12.78
CA SER A 44 21.65 -8.88 13.45
C SER A 44 21.00 -10.03 14.21
N LYS A 45 19.88 -9.75 14.90
CA LYS A 45 19.08 -10.77 15.59
C LYS A 45 18.38 -11.71 14.60
N TYR A 46 17.91 -11.18 13.47
CA TYR A 46 17.34 -11.99 12.39
C TYR A 46 18.36 -12.97 11.81
N GLU A 47 19.56 -12.50 11.42
CA GLU A 47 20.61 -13.35 10.85
C GLU A 47 21.14 -14.37 11.86
N SER A 48 21.22 -13.99 13.15
CA SER A 48 21.59 -14.91 14.23
C SER A 48 20.56 -16.03 14.38
N LEU A 49 19.26 -15.71 14.43
CA LEU A 49 18.24 -16.74 14.53
C LEU A 49 18.14 -17.57 13.24
N LYS A 50 18.25 -16.94 12.08
CA LYS A 50 18.32 -17.63 10.79
C LYS A 50 19.44 -18.66 10.81
N THR A 51 20.64 -18.29 11.25
CA THR A 51 21.77 -19.23 11.37
C THR A 51 21.45 -20.41 12.29
N ILE A 52 20.82 -20.16 13.44
CA ILE A 52 20.41 -21.22 14.38
C ILE A 52 19.35 -22.13 13.75
N VAL A 53 18.33 -21.56 13.10
CA VAL A 53 17.25 -22.31 12.44
C VAL A 53 17.80 -23.13 11.26
N LEU A 54 18.68 -22.55 10.46
CA LEU A 54 19.34 -23.20 9.34
C LEU A 54 20.36 -24.28 9.79
N LYS A 55 20.88 -24.19 11.03
CA LYS A 55 21.73 -25.23 11.63
C LYS A 55 20.93 -26.43 12.12
N ASN A 56 19.64 -26.25 12.43
CA ASN A 56 18.73 -27.29 12.91
C ASN A 56 17.63 -27.62 11.87
N LYS A 57 17.99 -27.56 10.58
CA LYS A 57 17.09 -27.78 9.42
C LYS A 57 16.39 -29.15 9.44
N ASP A 58 17.05 -30.11 10.05
CA ASP A 58 16.65 -31.49 10.27
C ASP A 58 15.49 -31.63 11.27
N ILE A 59 15.32 -30.67 12.17
CA ILE A 59 14.24 -30.65 13.18
C ILE A 59 13.15 -29.63 12.79
N ILE A 60 13.51 -28.57 12.09
CA ILE A 60 12.61 -27.46 11.74
C ILE A 60 12.11 -27.63 10.30
N LEU A 61 10.85 -28.04 10.16
CA LEU A 61 10.15 -28.06 8.86
C LEU A 61 9.91 -26.61 8.39
N ASN A 62 10.04 -26.37 7.08
CA ASN A 62 9.93 -25.06 6.37
C ASN A 62 11.16 -24.13 6.35
N THR A 63 12.38 -24.63 6.52
CA THR A 63 13.59 -23.81 6.32
C THR A 63 13.81 -23.33 4.87
N LYS A 64 13.12 -23.92 3.88
CA LYS A 64 13.18 -23.51 2.47
C LYS A 64 12.69 -22.08 2.23
N ASP A 65 11.74 -21.59 3.03
CA ASP A 65 11.18 -20.24 2.89
C ASP A 65 12.09 -19.16 3.49
N ILE A 66 12.99 -19.54 4.42
CA ILE A 66 13.94 -18.64 5.08
C ILE A 66 15.15 -18.34 4.17
N ASP A 67 15.52 -19.29 3.32
CA ASP A 67 16.61 -19.13 2.34
C ASP A 67 16.23 -18.15 1.21
N ALA A 68 14.92 -17.92 0.96
CA ALA A 68 14.41 -17.08 -0.15
C ALA A 68 14.45 -15.56 0.10
N GLY A 69 14.99 -15.09 1.23
CA GLY A 69 15.44 -13.69 1.32
C GLY A 69 14.35 -12.62 1.39
N SER A 70 13.17 -12.94 1.93
CA SER A 70 12.19 -11.92 2.38
C SER A 70 12.68 -11.18 3.63
N THR A 71 13.80 -10.48 3.44
CA THR A 71 14.56 -9.75 4.45
C THR A 71 13.87 -8.43 4.81
N LEU A 72 14.21 -7.87 5.97
CA LEU A 72 13.82 -6.52 6.39
C LEU A 72 14.04 -5.48 5.28
N LYS A 73 15.10 -5.60 4.48
CA LYS A 73 15.35 -4.76 3.31
C LYS A 73 14.23 -4.77 2.26
N GLN A 74 13.56 -5.89 2.02
CA GLN A 74 12.39 -5.92 1.14
C GLN A 74 11.19 -5.20 1.77
N GLN A 75 11.04 -5.26 3.09
CA GLN A 75 10.02 -4.51 3.81
C GLN A 75 10.32 -3.01 3.79
N GLU A 76 11.57 -2.62 4.03
CA GLU A 76 12.05 -1.23 3.89
C GLU A 76 11.85 -0.71 2.48
N ASN A 77 12.21 -1.47 1.44
CA ASN A 77 11.97 -1.07 0.06
C ASN A 77 10.49 -0.91 -0.27
N ARG A 78 9.61 -1.76 0.27
CA ARG A 78 8.15 -1.58 0.12
C ARG A 78 7.69 -0.28 0.78
N VAL A 79 8.16 0.00 1.99
CA VAL A 79 7.83 1.23 2.72
C VAL A 79 8.37 2.47 1.99
N LEU A 80 9.62 2.44 1.51
CA LEU A 80 10.22 3.52 0.73
C LEU A 80 9.48 3.77 -0.59
N THR A 81 9.05 2.71 -1.27
CA THR A 81 8.26 2.83 -2.51
C THR A 81 6.91 3.50 -2.22
N ILE A 82 6.26 3.14 -1.11
CA ILE A 82 5.01 3.76 -0.67
C ILE A 82 5.22 5.24 -0.32
N ILE A 83 6.30 5.58 0.38
CA ILE A 83 6.63 6.98 0.73
C ILE A 83 6.88 7.80 -0.53
N ASN A 84 7.66 7.30 -1.48
CA ASN A 84 7.93 7.98 -2.75
C ASN A 84 6.66 8.19 -3.56
N LEU A 85 5.79 7.19 -3.64
CA LEU A 85 4.50 7.31 -4.32
C LEU A 85 3.60 8.35 -3.63
N SER A 86 3.55 8.35 -2.30
CA SER A 86 2.80 9.32 -1.51
C SER A 86 3.28 10.75 -1.79
N ASN A 87 4.59 10.97 -1.74
CA ASN A 87 5.19 12.28 -2.03
C ASN A 87 4.91 12.73 -3.48
N PHE A 88 4.94 11.82 -4.44
CA PHE A 88 4.58 12.11 -5.83
C PHE A 88 3.12 12.54 -5.96
N VAL A 89 2.18 11.83 -5.33
CA VAL A 89 0.75 12.17 -5.37
C VAL A 89 0.49 13.54 -4.73
N VAL A 90 1.12 13.82 -3.59
CA VAL A 90 1.01 15.14 -2.91
C VAL A 90 1.63 16.25 -3.77
N GLY A 91 2.79 16.01 -4.39
CA GLY A 91 3.39 16.99 -5.31
C GLY A 91 2.49 17.30 -6.50
N MET A 92 1.92 16.26 -7.12
CA MET A 92 0.98 16.40 -8.25
C MET A 92 -0.29 17.15 -7.87
N SER A 93 -0.83 16.94 -6.67
CA SER A 93 -2.04 17.64 -6.24
C SER A 93 -1.81 19.15 -6.12
N TYR A 94 -0.67 19.59 -5.59
CA TYR A 94 -0.31 21.01 -5.55
C TYR A 94 -0.19 21.63 -6.95
N ILE A 95 0.40 20.90 -7.91
CA ILE A 95 0.51 21.37 -9.30
C ILE A 95 -0.88 21.56 -9.92
N ILE A 96 -1.78 20.60 -9.73
CA ILE A 96 -3.17 20.68 -10.24
C ILE A 96 -3.90 21.89 -9.64
N ILE A 97 -3.75 22.13 -8.33
CA ILE A 97 -4.36 23.27 -7.65
C ILE A 97 -3.81 24.59 -8.23
N ALA A 98 -2.50 24.68 -8.46
CA ALA A 98 -1.88 25.87 -9.07
C ALA A 98 -2.42 26.14 -10.48
N ILE A 99 -2.55 25.10 -11.31
CA ILE A 99 -3.12 25.21 -12.66
C ILE A 99 -4.57 25.70 -12.60
N LEU A 100 -5.38 25.13 -11.70
CA LEU A 100 -6.77 25.56 -11.51
C LEU A 100 -6.87 27.04 -11.11
N LEU A 101 -6.01 27.50 -10.19
CA LEU A 101 -5.95 28.91 -9.80
C LEU A 101 -5.61 29.82 -11.00
N CYS A 102 -4.63 29.43 -11.82
CA CYS A 102 -4.29 30.18 -13.03
C CYS A 102 -5.46 30.25 -14.01
N ILE A 103 -6.20 29.15 -14.21
CA ILE A 103 -7.38 29.11 -15.08
C ILE A 103 -8.47 30.05 -14.56
N ILE A 104 -8.74 30.03 -13.25
CA ILE A 104 -9.75 30.90 -12.62
C ILE A 104 -9.40 32.37 -12.82
N ILE A 105 -8.14 32.75 -12.58
CA ILE A 105 -7.65 34.13 -12.76
C ILE A 105 -7.78 34.56 -14.23
N ALA A 106 -7.36 33.71 -15.17
CA ALA A 106 -7.46 34.00 -16.60
C ALA A 106 -8.92 34.19 -17.04
N PHE A 107 -9.82 33.36 -16.53
CA PHE A 107 -11.25 33.45 -16.82
C PHE A 107 -11.89 34.72 -16.26
N LEU A 108 -11.54 35.10 -15.02
CA LEU A 108 -11.97 36.37 -14.42
C LEU A 108 -11.48 37.58 -15.23
N GLY A 109 -10.22 37.57 -15.67
CA GLY A 109 -9.67 38.61 -16.53
C GLY A 109 -10.40 38.72 -17.86
N PHE A 110 -10.74 37.59 -18.47
CA PHE A 110 -11.54 37.55 -19.70
C PHE A 110 -12.95 38.11 -19.52
N LEU A 111 -13.63 37.77 -18.42
CA LEU A 111 -14.96 38.32 -18.10
C LEU A 111 -14.92 39.83 -17.91
N LEU A 112 -13.97 40.33 -17.14
CA LEU A 112 -13.81 41.77 -16.91
C LEU A 112 -13.58 42.52 -18.23
N LYS A 113 -12.73 41.99 -19.11
CA LYS A 113 -12.48 42.56 -20.43
C LYS A 113 -13.76 42.63 -21.26
N ASN A 114 -14.55 41.55 -21.29
CA ASN A 114 -15.80 41.51 -22.05
C ASN A 114 -16.87 42.45 -21.50
N VAL A 115 -17.02 42.53 -20.18
CA VAL A 115 -17.94 43.47 -19.53
C VAL A 115 -17.52 44.91 -19.84
N PHE A 116 -16.24 45.24 -19.70
CA PHE A 116 -15.72 46.57 -20.01
C PHE A 116 -15.92 46.94 -21.48
N TYR A 117 -15.64 46.01 -22.39
CA TYR A 117 -15.85 46.21 -23.83
C TYR A 117 -17.32 46.47 -24.17
N THR A 118 -18.23 45.69 -23.58
CA THR A 118 -19.68 45.85 -23.78
C THR A 118 -20.16 47.20 -23.25
N PHE A 119 -19.72 47.56 -22.04
CA PHE A 119 -20.04 48.84 -21.42
C PHE A 119 -19.52 50.04 -22.22
N HIS A 120 -18.28 49.96 -22.72
CA HIS A 120 -17.70 51.02 -23.54
C HIS A 120 -18.47 51.20 -24.85
N ARG A 121 -18.81 50.09 -25.51
CA ARG A 121 -19.60 50.11 -26.75
C ARG A 121 -20.99 50.71 -26.53
N GLU A 122 -21.66 50.39 -25.42
CA GLU A 122 -22.96 50.99 -25.09
C GLU A 122 -22.88 52.51 -24.87
N LEU A 123 -21.81 52.99 -24.24
CA LEU A 123 -21.58 54.43 -24.06
C LEU A 123 -21.34 55.15 -25.39
N GLU A 124 -20.60 54.54 -26.32
CA GLU A 124 -20.38 55.11 -27.66
C GLU A 124 -21.68 55.17 -28.46
N VAL A 125 -22.49 54.11 -28.45
CA VAL A 125 -23.78 54.07 -29.15
C VAL A 125 -24.73 55.14 -28.60
N LYS A 126 -24.76 55.34 -27.27
CA LYS A 126 -25.58 56.39 -26.63
C LYS A 126 -25.09 57.82 -26.91
N LYS A 127 -23.87 58.03 -27.38
CA LYS A 127 -23.38 59.36 -27.78
C LYS A 127 -23.79 59.75 -29.21
N ILE A 128 -24.21 58.77 -30.01
CA ILE A 128 -24.55 58.95 -31.44
C ILE A 128 -26.07 59.12 -31.64
N LEU A 129 -26.88 58.66 -30.67
CA LEU A 129 -28.34 58.87 -30.57
C LEU A 129 -28.66 60.15 -29.78
#